data_AF-A0A6P1DA31-F1
#
_entry.id   AF-A0A6P1DA31-F1
#
_cell.length_a   1.000
_cell.length_b   1.000
_cell.length_c   1.000
_cell.angle_alpha   90.00
_cell.angle_beta   90.00
_cell.angle_gamma   90.00
#
_symmetry.space_group_name_H-M   'P 1'
#
loop_
_entity.id
_entity.type
_entity.pdbx_description
1 polymer ?
#
loop_
_entity_poly.entity_id
_entity_poly.type
_entity_poly.pdbx_seq_one_letter_code
_entity_poly.pdbx_strand_id
1 'polypeptide(L)'
;MRMFGNSGLEYRIGRIERKIDLIMKHLGIDDPEAAISYGEIDALLAQGKTIHAIKAYRGLHPEAGLAEAKAAVEARGGHEH
;
A
#
# COMPACT_ATOMS: atom_id res chain seq x y z
N MET A 1 20.58 -22.48 -8.96
CA MET A 1 19.57 -22.09 -7.95
C MET A 1 20.25 -21.16 -6.94
N ARG A 2 20.14 -19.82 -7.09
CA ARG A 2 20.76 -18.87 -6.14
C ARG A 2 19.74 -18.53 -5.05
N MET A 3 19.88 -19.13 -3.88
CA MET A 3 19.13 -18.82 -2.66
C MET A 3 20.13 -18.35 -1.59
N PHE A 4 20.62 -17.12 -1.75
CA PHE A 4 21.29 -16.40 -0.67
C PHE A 4 20.82 -14.96 -0.77
N GLY A 5 19.79 -14.61 0.01
CA GLY A 5 19.20 -13.29 0.02
C GLY A 5 18.79 -12.91 1.44
N ASN A 6 19.55 -11.99 2.02
CA ASN A 6 19.09 -10.98 2.97
C ASN A 6 18.34 -11.35 4.26
N SER A 7 18.23 -12.61 4.66
CA SER A 7 17.38 -13.05 5.79
C SER A 7 17.69 -12.35 7.13
N GLY A 8 18.94 -11.94 7.35
CA GLY A 8 19.33 -11.15 8.51
C GLY A 8 18.84 -9.70 8.46
N LEU A 9 18.75 -9.09 7.27
CA LEU A 9 18.17 -7.76 7.10
C LEU A 9 16.66 -7.80 7.21
N GLU A 10 15.99 -8.81 6.64
CA GLU A 10 14.54 -8.99 6.78
C GLU A 10 14.13 -9.14 8.25
N TYR A 11 14.88 -9.93 9.03
CA TYR A 11 14.65 -10.02 10.49
C TYR A 11 14.85 -8.68 11.21
N ARG A 12 15.88 -7.92 10.84
CA ARG A 12 16.14 -6.60 11.43
C ARG A 12 15.04 -5.60 11.08
N ILE A 13 14.55 -5.62 9.84
CA ILE A 13 13.43 -4.80 9.36
C ILE A 13 12.17 -5.14 10.15
N GLY A 14 11.80 -6.42 10.25
CA GLY A 14 10.62 -6.84 11.02
C GLY A 14 10.70 -6.46 12.51
N ARG A 15 11.90 -6.49 13.10
CA ARG A 15 12.12 -6.02 14.47
C ARG A 15 11.96 -4.50 14.60
N ILE A 16 12.34 -3.73 13.58
CA ILE A 16 12.16 -2.28 13.54
C ILE A 16 10.69 -1.94 13.39
N GLU A 17 9.98 -2.57 12.45
CA GLU A 17 8.53 -2.40 12.23
C GLU A 17 7.74 -2.62 13.54
N ARG A 18 8.03 -3.71 14.26
CA ARG A 18 7.43 -3.99 15.57
C ARG A 18 7.67 -2.91 16.61
N LYS A 19 8.86 -2.31 16.64
CA LYS A 19 9.16 -1.24 17.61
C LYS A 19 8.44 0.05 17.25
N ILE A 20 8.35 0.36 15.96
CA ILE A 20 7.64 1.54 15.46
C ILE A 20 6.16 1.43 15.80
N ASP A 21 5.53 0.28 15.55
CA ASP A 21 4.13 0.02 15.94
C ASP A 21 3.89 0.27 17.44
N LEU A 22 4.77 -0.25 18.30
CA LEU A 22 4.69 -0.04 19.74
C LEU A 22 4.82 1.44 20.13
N ILE A 23 5.67 2.20 19.45
CA ILE A 23 5.86 3.63 19.69
C ILE A 23 4.64 4.41 19.19
N MET A 24 4.14 4.15 17.99
CA MET A 24 2.95 4.78 17.44
C MET A 24 1.74 4.55 18.36
N LYS A 25 1.55 3.31 18.83
CA LYS A 25 0.52 2.98 19.81
C LYS A 25 0.68 3.72 21.13
N HIS A 26 1.90 3.82 21.65
CA HIS A 26 2.16 4.54 22.91
C HIS A 26 1.90 6.04 22.77
N LEU A 27 2.20 6.62 21.61
CA LEU A 27 2.01 8.03 21.29
C LEU A 27 0.58 8.36 20.84
N GLY A 28 -0.29 7.36 20.63
CA GLY A 28 -1.64 7.55 20.12
C GLY A 28 -1.66 8.07 18.68
N ILE A 29 -0.64 7.74 17.89
CA ILE A 29 -0.57 8.07 16.47
C ILE A 29 -1.32 6.99 15.71
N ASP A 30 -2.43 7.37 15.09
CA ASP A 30 -3.11 6.53 14.12
C ASP A 30 -2.26 6.41 12.85
N ASP A 31 -2.22 5.22 12.29
CA ASP A 31 -1.57 4.98 11.00
C ASP A 31 -2.39 5.69 9.91
N PRO A 32 -1.83 6.71 9.23
CA PRO A 32 -2.57 7.48 8.24
C PRO A 32 -2.96 6.65 7.02
N GLU A 33 -2.20 5.59 6.70
CA GLU A 33 -2.57 4.65 5.64
C GLU A 33 -3.74 3.74 6.03
N ALA A 34 -3.85 3.34 7.30
CA ALA A 34 -4.97 2.54 7.80
C ALA A 34 -6.30 3.30 7.81
N ALA A 35 -6.27 4.64 7.94
CA ALA A 35 -7.45 5.50 7.84
C ALA A 35 -7.94 5.68 6.39
N ILE A 36 -7.07 5.45 5.40
CA ILE A 36 -7.39 5.55 3.99
C ILE A 36 -8.07 4.24 3.56
N SER A 37 -9.39 4.20 3.63
CA SER A 37 -10.16 3.06 3.12
C SER A 37 -10.06 2.98 1.60
N TYR A 38 -9.40 1.94 1.11
CA TYR A 38 -9.27 1.69 -0.32
C TYR A 38 -10.41 0.85 -0.90
N GLY A 39 -11.45 0.52 -0.11
CA GLY A 39 -12.53 -0.36 -0.55
C GLY A 39 -13.28 0.15 -1.79
N GLU A 40 -13.35 1.47 -2.00
CA GLU A 40 -13.90 2.06 -3.23
C GLU A 40 -13.03 1.74 -4.45
N ILE A 41 -11.71 1.81 -4.31
CA ILE A 41 -10.75 1.51 -5.37
C ILE A 41 -10.81 0.03 -5.75
N ASP A 42 -10.90 -0.86 -4.75
CA ASP A 42 -11.03 -2.30 -4.97
C ASP A 42 -12.38 -2.66 -5.63
N ALA A 43 -13.47 -2.01 -5.23
CA ALA A 43 -14.77 -2.17 -5.88
C ALA A 43 -14.78 -1.67 -7.34
N LEU A 44 -14.07 -0.57 -7.62
CA LEU A 44 -13.91 -0.04 -8.98
C LEU A 44 -13.05 -0.96 -9.84
N LEU A 45 -12.00 -1.55 -9.27
CA LEU A 45 -11.16 -2.55 -9.93
C LEU A 45 -11.96 -3.82 -10.26
N ALA A 46 -12.74 -4.35 -9.32
CA ALA A 46 -13.60 -5.52 -9.54
C ALA A 46 -14.65 -5.30 -10.65
N GLN A 47 -15.05 -4.06 -10.91
CA GLN A 47 -15.95 -3.67 -11.99
C GLN A 47 -15.23 -3.39 -13.32
N GLY A 48 -13.90 -3.57 -13.40
CA GLY A 48 -13.09 -3.23 -14.57
C GLY A 48 -12.95 -1.72 -14.83
N LYS A 49 -13.27 -0.87 -13.84
CA LYS A 49 -13.28 0.60 -13.96
C LYS A 49 -11.93 1.21 -13.56
N THR A 50 -10.85 0.77 -14.19
CA THR A 50 -9.46 1.15 -13.83
C THR A 50 -9.21 2.66 -13.83
N ILE A 51 -9.77 3.41 -14.78
CA ILE A 51 -9.62 4.88 -14.82
C ILE A 51 -10.25 5.55 -13.59
N HIS A 52 -11.39 5.03 -13.12
CA HIS A 52 -12.07 5.56 -11.93
C HIS A 52 -11.29 5.22 -10.67
N ALA A 53 -10.71 4.02 -10.60
CA ALA A 53 -9.82 3.61 -9.51
C ALA A 53 -8.58 4.52 -9.42
N ILE A 54 -7.94 4.86 -10.54
CA ILE A 54 -6.81 5.80 -10.59
C ILE A 54 -7.22 7.20 -10.13
N LYS A 55 -8.43 7.65 -10.51
CA LYS A 55 -8.96 8.95 -10.07
C LYS A 55 -9.23 8.97 -8.57
N ALA A 56 -9.82 7.91 -8.02
CA ALA A 56 -10.06 7.77 -6.59
C ALA A 56 -8.73 7.73 -5.81
N TYR A 57 -7.73 6.99 -6.31
CA TYR A 57 -6.40 6.92 -5.71
C TYR A 57 -5.74 8.30 -5.61
N ARG A 58 -5.79 9.12 -6.66
CA ARG A 58 -5.26 10.49 -6.64
C ARG A 58 -6.06 11.45 -5.76
N GLY A 59 -7.32 11.14 -5.48
CA GLY A 59 -8.14 11.89 -4.52
C GLY A 59 -7.71 11.61 -3.07
N LEU A 60 -7.27 10.39 -2.79
CA LEU A 60 -6.71 9.97 -1.49
C LEU A 60 -5.25 10.42 -1.35
N HIS A 61 -4.51 10.44 -2.46
CA HIS A 61 -3.08 10.78 -2.52
C HIS A 61 -2.85 11.96 -3.47
N PRO A 62 -3.08 13.22 -3.03
CA PRO A 62 -2.95 14.41 -3.88
C PRO A 62 -1.51 14.67 -4.36
N GLU A 63 -0.51 14.12 -3.65
CA GLU A 63 0.91 14.16 -4.03
C GLU A 63 1.28 13.14 -5.12
N ALA A 64 0.46 12.11 -5.35
CA ALA A 64 0.74 11.08 -6.34
C ALA A 64 0.54 11.61 -7.77
N GLY A 65 1.59 11.46 -8.60
CA GLY A 65 1.49 11.68 -10.02
C GLY A 65 0.57 10.66 -10.72
N LEU A 66 0.17 10.94 -11.96
CA LEU A 66 -0.67 10.03 -12.74
C LEU A 66 -0.01 8.66 -12.95
N ALA A 67 1.32 8.65 -13.16
CA ALA A 67 2.10 7.43 -13.33
C ALA A 67 2.15 6.59 -12.05
N GLU A 68 2.35 7.22 -10.89
CA GLU A 68 2.36 6.55 -9.58
C GLU A 68 0.99 5.98 -9.23
N ALA A 69 -0.07 6.76 -9.45
CA ALA A 69 -1.43 6.30 -9.21
C ALA A 69 -1.81 5.11 -10.10
N LYS A 70 -1.39 5.11 -11.38
CA LYS A 70 -1.57 3.97 -12.28
C LYS A 70 -0.83 2.74 -11.75
N ALA A 71 0.43 2.89 -11.37
CA ALA A 71 1.24 1.79 -10.85
C ALA A 71 0.65 1.18 -9.57
N ALA A 72 0.18 2.02 -8.64
CA ALA A 72 -0.45 1.57 -7.40
C ALA A 72 -1.76 0.81 -7.63
N VAL A 73 -2.58 1.29 -8.58
CA VAL A 73 -3.84 0.63 -8.96
C VAL A 73 -3.59 -0.68 -9.73
N GLU A 74 -2.59 -0.71 -10.62
CA GLU A 74 -2.17 -1.93 -11.32
C GLU A 74 -1.59 -2.98 -10.36
N ALA A 75 -0.82 -2.58 -9.36
CA ALA A 75 -0.31 -3.48 -8.33
C ALA A 75 -1.42 -4.12 -7.48
N ARG A 76 -2.57 -3.45 -7.35
CA ARG A 76 -3.75 -3.95 -6.63
C ARG A 76 -4.63 -4.86 -7.49
N GLY A 77 -4.80 -4.54 -8.77
CA GLY A 77 -5.56 -5.38 -9.72
C GLY A 77 -4.77 -6.58 -10.25
N GLY A 78 -3.45 -6.59 -10.06
CA GLY A 78 -2.53 -7.58 -10.61
C GLY A 78 -2.47 -8.87 -9.79
N HIS A 79 -3.54 -9.67 -9.83
CA HIS A 79 -3.44 -11.12 -9.64
C HIS A 79 -4.62 -11.93 -10.24
N GLU A 80 -5.23 -11.51 -11.35
CA GLU A 80 -6.14 -12.37 -12.13
C GLU A 80 -5.97 -12.16 -13.65
N HIS A 81 -5.06 -12.95 -14.23
CA HIS A 81 -5.07 -13.36 -15.63
C HIS A 81 -4.87 -14.89 -15.68
#